data_AF-A0A0S7ZXN7-F1
#
_entry.id   AF-A0A0S7ZXN7-F1
#
_cell.length_a   1.000
_cell.length_b   1.000
_cell.length_c   1.000
_cell.angle_alpha   90.00
_cell.angle_beta   90.00
_cell.angle_gamma   90.00
#
_symmetry.space_group_name_H-M   'P 1'
#
loop_
_entity.id
_entity.type
_entity.pdbx_description
1 polymer ?
#
loop_
_entity_poly.entity_id
_entity_poly.type
_entity_poly.pdbx_seq_one_letter_code
_entity_poly.pdbx_strand_id
1 'polypeptide(L)'
;MEQFAVYLALHGVLILLVSLISGRWFSRAITTGGNEVAWRVVHSGGSMGGIMLIAFSSLLPIIALPRWATESFVWSTVAGIWFFVLAMIVAAITGERGLKSGGTLVNRSIYCCYFIGAFFSLIGCSLLLTGLIRAL
;
A
#
# COMPACT_ATOMS: atom_id res chain seq x y z
N MET A 1 -11.59 -13.62 -13.24
CA MET A 1 -10.14 -13.38 -13.26
C MET A 1 -9.86 -12.01 -13.84
N GLU A 2 -10.33 -11.70 -15.06
CA GLU A 2 -10.13 -10.38 -15.68
C GLU A 2 -10.62 -9.20 -14.83
N GLN A 3 -11.82 -9.29 -14.24
CA GLN A 3 -12.34 -8.24 -13.37
C GLN A 3 -11.44 -7.95 -12.16
N PHE A 4 -10.83 -8.99 -11.56
CA PHE A 4 -9.89 -8.82 -10.45
C PHE A 4 -8.58 -8.17 -10.88
N ALA A 5 -8.11 -8.45 -12.11
CA ALA A 5 -6.93 -7.77 -12.68
C ALA A 5 -7.21 -6.29 -12.87
N VAL A 6 -8.39 -5.96 -13.41
CA VAL A 6 -8.84 -4.57 -13.56
C VAL A 6 -8.91 -3.86 -12.20
N TYR A 7 -9.42 -4.51 -11.15
CA TYR A 7 -9.44 -3.91 -9.81
C TYR A 7 -8.03 -3.63 -9.27
N LEU A 8 -7.09 -4.57 -9.39
CA LEU A 8 -5.70 -4.34 -8.96
C LEU A 8 -5.06 -3.19 -9.74
N ALA A 9 -5.21 -3.18 -11.06
CA ALA A 9 -4.66 -2.13 -11.91
C ALA A 9 -5.27 -0.76 -11.58
N LEU A 10 -6.60 -0.68 -11.42
CA LEU A 10 -7.31 0.55 -11.08
C LEU A 10 -6.84 1.10 -9.73
N HIS A 11 -6.85 0.28 -8.68
CA HIS A 11 -6.38 0.73 -7.36
C HIS A 11 -4.89 1.07 -7.36
N GLY A 12 -4.07 0.33 -8.10
CA GLY A 12 -2.66 0.64 -8.29
C GLY A 12 -2.44 2.01 -8.93
N VAL A 13 -3.20 2.34 -9.97
CA VAL A 13 -3.17 3.67 -10.62
C VAL A 13 -3.65 4.77 -9.67
N LEU A 14 -4.72 4.53 -8.90
CA LEU A 14 -5.21 5.51 -7.91
C LEU A 14 -4.19 5.80 -6.82
N ILE A 15 -3.55 4.76 -6.27
CA ILE A 15 -2.48 4.90 -5.27
C ILE A 15 -1.28 5.62 -5.87
N LEU A 16 -0.87 5.24 -7.09
CA LEU A 16 0.22 5.90 -7.79
C LEU A 16 -0.09 7.38 -8.01
N LEU A 17 -1.31 7.72 -8.44
CA LEU A 17 -1.75 9.10 -8.62
C LEU A 17 -1.66 9.91 -7.32
N VAL A 18 -2.17 9.38 -6.21
CA VAL A 18 -2.08 10.01 -4.87
C VAL A 18 -0.61 10.24 -4.49
N SER A 19 0.25 9.26 -4.75
CA SER A 19 1.67 9.30 -4.40
C SER A 19 2.48 10.25 -5.29
N LEU A 20 2.14 10.36 -6.57
CA LEU A 20 2.75 11.34 -7.48
C LEU A 20 2.35 12.76 -7.08
N ILE A 21 1.07 12.98 -6.76
CA ILE A 21 0.58 14.27 -6.26
C ILE A 21 1.33 14.64 -4.96
N SER A 22 1.57 13.68 -4.06
CA SER A 22 2.34 13.92 -2.81
C SER A 22 3.78 14.41 -3.06
N GLY A 23 4.35 14.18 -4.25
CA GLY A 23 5.66 14.68 -4.66
C GLY A 23 5.79 16.21 -4.57
N ARG A 24 4.67 16.94 -4.74
CA ARG A 24 4.64 18.40 -4.55
C ARG A 24 4.90 18.79 -3.10
N TRP A 25 4.28 18.10 -2.14
CA TRP A 25 4.52 18.35 -0.72
C TRP A 25 5.89 17.87 -0.29
N PHE A 26 6.39 16.79 -0.89
CA PHE A 26 7.75 16.34 -0.68
C PHE A 26 8.77 17.41 -1.10
N SER A 27 8.65 17.95 -2.32
CA SER A 27 9.50 19.06 -2.80
C SER A 27 9.41 20.30 -1.90
N ARG A 28 8.20 20.65 -1.44
CA ARG A 28 8.02 21.74 -0.47
C ARG A 28 8.73 21.45 0.85
N ALA A 29 8.60 20.23 1.38
CA ALA A 29 9.22 19.85 2.65
C ALA A 29 10.76 19.93 2.60
N ILE A 30 11.38 19.60 1.45
CA ILE A 30 12.83 19.77 1.22
C ILE A 30 13.23 21.26 1.33
N THR A 31 12.47 22.14 0.67
CA THR A 31 12.82 23.56 0.55
C THR A 31 12.49 24.38 1.79
N THR A 32 11.50 23.97 2.59
CA THR A 32 11.04 24.73 3.77
C THR A 32 11.38 24.07 5.11
N GLY A 33 12.18 22.98 5.13
CA GLY A 33 12.54 22.28 6.37
C GLY A 33 11.36 21.57 7.06
N GLY A 34 10.40 21.05 6.29
CA GLY A 34 9.22 20.34 6.80
C GLY A 34 9.48 18.87 7.12
N ASN A 35 8.41 18.08 7.22
CA ASN A 35 8.47 16.61 7.43
C ASN A 35 8.97 15.85 6.19
N GLU A 36 10.16 16.20 5.69
CA GLU A 36 10.76 15.71 4.44
C GLU A 36 10.79 14.18 4.40
N VAL A 37 11.27 13.54 5.46
CA VAL A 37 11.38 12.09 5.55
C VAL A 37 10.02 11.41 5.40
N ALA A 38 8.98 11.96 6.02
CA ALA A 38 7.64 11.38 5.97
C ALA A 38 6.98 11.60 4.59
N TRP A 39 7.12 12.80 4.02
CA TRP A 39 6.63 13.09 2.67
C TRP A 39 7.36 12.29 1.58
N ARG A 40 8.65 12.00 1.78
CA ARG A 40 9.42 11.08 0.93
C ARG A 40 8.80 9.69 0.93
N VAL A 41 8.45 9.18 2.12
CA VAL A 41 7.83 7.86 2.29
C VAL A 41 6.45 7.81 1.64
N VAL A 42 5.62 8.85 1.74
CA VAL A 42 4.35 8.93 0.99
C VAL A 42 4.62 8.86 -0.52
N HIS A 43 5.58 9.66 -1.01
CA HIS A 43 5.85 9.77 -2.44
C HIS A 43 6.44 8.46 -3.01
N SER A 44 7.57 8.00 -2.49
CA SER A 44 8.26 6.81 -3.03
C SER A 44 7.59 5.51 -2.59
N GLY A 45 7.25 5.38 -1.30
CA GLY A 45 6.61 4.19 -0.75
C GLY A 45 5.22 3.96 -1.32
N GLY A 46 4.42 5.02 -1.42
CA GLY A 46 3.12 4.95 -2.08
C GLY A 46 3.23 4.65 -3.58
N SER A 47 4.18 5.27 -4.30
CA SER A 47 4.40 4.98 -5.72
C SER A 47 4.79 3.52 -5.95
N MET A 48 5.68 2.98 -5.10
CA MET A 48 6.06 1.57 -5.15
C MET A 48 4.86 0.65 -4.88
N GLY A 49 4.02 0.98 -3.89
CA GLY A 49 2.79 0.24 -3.62
C GLY A 49 1.81 0.24 -4.81
N GLY A 50 1.63 1.39 -5.47
CA GLY A 50 0.79 1.51 -6.66
C GLY A 50 1.32 0.68 -7.83
N ILE A 51 2.62 0.80 -8.13
CA ILE A 51 3.29 0.01 -9.18
C ILE A 51 3.21 -1.49 -8.87
N MET A 52 3.37 -1.88 -7.61
CA MET A 52 3.25 -3.29 -7.19
C MET A 52 1.87 -3.86 -7.50
N LEU A 53 0.77 -3.13 -7.21
CA LEU A 53 -0.57 -3.60 -7.55
C LEU A 53 -0.79 -3.69 -9.07
N ILE A 54 -0.26 -2.74 -9.85
CA ILE A 54 -0.29 -2.79 -11.31
C ILE A 54 0.47 -4.04 -11.79
N ALA A 55 1.64 -4.33 -11.25
CA ALA A 55 2.41 -5.53 -11.59
C ALA A 55 1.66 -6.81 -11.18
N PHE A 56 1.03 -6.85 -10.01
CA PHE A 56 0.24 -8.01 -9.58
C PHE A 56 -0.96 -8.30 -10.49
N SER A 57 -1.53 -7.28 -11.12
CA SER A 57 -2.64 -7.47 -12.08
C SER A 57 -2.24 -8.38 -13.25
N SER A 58 -1.00 -8.31 -13.73
CA SER A 58 -0.51 -9.14 -14.84
C SER A 58 -0.13 -10.56 -14.42
N LEU A 59 0.00 -10.81 -13.11
CA LEU A 59 0.28 -12.14 -12.57
C LEU A 59 -1.00 -12.98 -12.40
N LEU A 60 -2.18 -12.36 -12.34
CA LEU A 60 -3.43 -13.09 -12.10
C LEU A 60 -3.71 -14.22 -13.09
N PRO A 61 -3.42 -14.11 -14.40
CA PRO A 61 -3.63 -15.22 -15.35
C PRO A 61 -2.72 -16.43 -15.12
N ILE A 62 -1.58 -16.26 -14.46
CA ILE A 62 -0.55 -17.31 -14.31
C ILE A 62 -0.54 -17.96 -12.93
N ILE A 63 -1.15 -17.34 -11.91
CA ILE A 63 -1.20 -17.94 -10.57
C ILE A 63 -2.28 -19.02 -10.47
N ALA A 64 -1.93 -20.17 -9.89
CA ALA A 64 -2.82 -21.29 -9.70
C ALA A 64 -3.54 -21.21 -8.34
N LEU A 65 -4.60 -20.39 -8.25
CA LEU A 65 -5.44 -20.24 -7.07
C LEU A 65 -6.93 -20.49 -7.38
N PRO A 66 -7.69 -21.09 -6.44
CA PRO A 66 -9.15 -21.11 -6.54
C PRO A 66 -9.72 -19.69 -6.38
N ARG A 67 -10.91 -19.45 -6.94
CA ARG A 67 -11.55 -18.12 -7.00
C ARG A 67 -11.55 -17.36 -5.66
N TRP A 68 -11.91 -18.03 -4.57
CA TRP A 68 -11.98 -17.41 -3.23
C TRP A 68 -10.60 -16.93 -2.74
N ALA A 69 -9.53 -17.66 -3.07
CA ALA A 69 -8.16 -17.32 -2.70
C ALA A 69 -7.64 -16.18 -3.57
N THR A 70 -7.98 -16.17 -4.86
CA THR A 70 -7.70 -15.04 -5.77
C THR A 70 -8.38 -13.76 -5.28
N GLU A 71 -9.64 -13.84 -4.89
CA GLU A 71 -10.40 -12.72 -4.33
C GLU A 71 -9.76 -12.22 -3.02
N SER A 72 -9.38 -13.14 -2.14
CA SER A 72 -8.68 -12.81 -0.89
C SER A 72 -7.33 -12.13 -1.15
N PHE A 73 -6.56 -12.60 -2.14
CA PHE A 73 -5.31 -11.97 -2.57
C PHE A 73 -5.54 -10.53 -3.04
N VAL A 74 -6.52 -10.32 -3.91
CA VAL A 74 -6.84 -9.00 -4.47
C VAL A 74 -7.24 -8.02 -3.37
N TRP A 75 -8.23 -8.39 -2.55
CA TRP A 75 -8.74 -7.45 -1.55
C TRP A 75 -7.78 -7.21 -0.39
N SER A 76 -7.01 -8.23 0.03
CA SER A 76 -5.99 -8.05 1.07
C SER A 76 -4.84 -7.15 0.58
N THR A 77 -4.33 -7.34 -0.64
CA THR A 77 -3.27 -6.47 -1.17
C THR A 77 -3.76 -5.03 -1.37
N VAL A 78 -4.97 -4.84 -1.93
CA VAL A 78 -5.56 -3.51 -2.11
C VAL A 78 -5.79 -2.83 -0.75
N ALA A 79 -6.44 -3.49 0.20
CA ALA A 79 -6.69 -2.92 1.53
C ALA A 79 -5.38 -2.61 2.24
N GLY A 80 -4.41 -3.53 2.21
CA GLY A 80 -3.11 -3.38 2.83
C GLY A 80 -2.40 -2.11 2.38
N ILE A 81 -2.29 -1.91 1.06
CA ILE A 81 -1.61 -0.74 0.50
C ILE A 81 -2.38 0.57 0.79
N TRP A 82 -3.71 0.57 0.75
CA TRP A 82 -4.47 1.77 1.14
C TRP A 82 -4.27 2.14 2.61
N PHE A 83 -4.23 1.17 3.52
CA PHE A 83 -3.93 1.43 4.93
C PHE A 83 -2.52 1.97 5.13
N PHE A 84 -1.53 1.45 4.41
CA PHE A 84 -0.18 2.02 4.40
C PHE A 84 -0.18 3.47 3.89
N VAL A 85 -0.79 3.74 2.73
CA VAL A 85 -0.83 5.08 2.13
C VAL A 85 -1.53 6.08 3.04
N LEU A 86 -2.66 5.70 3.63
CA LEU A 86 -3.38 6.53 4.59
C LEU A 86 -2.50 6.86 5.81
N ALA A 87 -1.86 5.85 6.41
CA ALA A 87 -0.98 6.03 7.55
C ALA A 87 0.21 6.95 7.21
N MET A 88 0.83 6.77 6.05
CA MET A 88 1.94 7.60 5.58
C MET A 88 1.51 9.07 5.40
N ILE A 89 0.35 9.32 4.80
CA ILE A 89 -0.18 10.68 4.60
C ILE A 89 -0.45 11.35 5.94
N VAL A 90 -1.13 10.67 6.85
CA VAL A 90 -1.43 11.22 8.19
C VAL A 90 -0.14 11.49 8.95
N ALA A 91 0.84 10.58 8.89
CA ALA A 91 2.17 10.77 9.48
C ALA A 91 2.88 12.01 8.90
N ALA A 92 2.86 12.18 7.58
CA ALA A 92 3.52 13.30 6.92
C ALA A 92 2.89 14.66 7.25
N ILE A 93 1.56 14.70 7.37
CA ILE A 93 0.82 15.92 7.73
C ILE A 93 1.03 16.28 9.21
N THR A 94 1.01 15.30 10.10
CA THR A 94 0.98 15.54 11.56
C THR A 94 2.37 15.56 12.21
N GLY A 95 3.39 15.01 11.54
CA GLY A 95 4.73 14.83 12.10
C GLY A 95 4.87 13.63 13.04
N GLU A 96 3.75 12.98 13.39
CA GLU A 96 3.75 11.72 14.12
C GLU A 96 4.24 10.58 13.23
N ARG A 97 4.89 9.56 13.82
CA ARG A 97 5.44 8.44 13.03
C ARG A 97 4.60 7.17 13.07
N GLY A 98 3.79 6.96 14.10
CA GLY A 98 2.98 5.75 14.27
C GLY A 98 3.81 4.47 14.41
N LEU A 99 5.02 4.56 14.99
CA LEU A 99 5.93 3.40 15.15
C LEU A 99 5.87 2.76 16.54
N LYS A 100 5.13 3.36 17.46
CA LYS A 100 4.91 2.85 18.82
C LYS A 100 3.42 2.97 19.14
N SER A 101 2.88 2.02 19.90
CA SER A 101 1.48 2.01 20.34
C SER A 101 1.17 3.04 21.44
N GLY A 102 2.19 3.72 21.98
CA GLY A 102 2.04 4.83 22.93
C GLY A 102 1.81 6.19 22.27
N GLY A 103 1.82 7.27 23.05
CA GLY A 103 1.72 8.64 22.54
C GLY A 103 0.30 9.11 22.23
N THR A 104 0.20 10.10 21.34
CA THR A 104 -1.05 10.79 20.95
C THR A 104 -2.05 9.85 20.29
N LEU A 105 -3.34 10.20 20.31
CA LEU A 105 -4.38 9.43 19.62
C LEU A 105 -4.08 9.30 18.11
N VAL A 106 -3.54 10.35 17.51
CA VAL A 106 -3.11 10.35 16.10
C VAL A 106 -2.01 9.31 15.87
N ASN A 107 -0.96 9.30 16.69
CA ASN A 107 0.12 8.33 16.58
C ASN A 107 -0.39 6.87 16.70
N ARG A 108 -1.32 6.61 17.62
CA ARG A 108 -1.95 5.29 17.77
C ARG A 108 -2.76 4.89 16.54
N SER A 109 -3.53 5.81 15.96
CA SER A 109 -4.28 5.55 14.73
C SER A 109 -3.37 5.21 13.54
N ILE A 110 -2.26 5.94 13.37
CA ILE A 110 -1.25 5.65 12.34
C ILE A 110 -0.65 4.25 12.58
N TYR A 111 -0.28 3.93 13.83
CA TYR A 111 0.26 2.62 14.19
C TYR A 111 -0.72 1.48 13.86
N CYS A 112 -2.00 1.65 14.21
CA CYS A 112 -3.05 0.68 13.87
C CYS A 112 -3.19 0.51 12.35
N CYS A 113 -3.17 1.60 11.58
CA CYS A 113 -3.23 1.53 10.12
C CYS A 113 -2.02 0.78 9.55
N TYR A 114 -0.80 1.03 10.04
CA TYR A 114 0.36 0.26 9.61
C TYR A 114 0.28 -1.22 9.96
N PHE A 115 -0.21 -1.54 11.16
CA PHE A 115 -0.40 -2.93 11.57
C PHE A 115 -1.41 -3.66 10.68
N ILE A 116 -2.58 -3.04 10.43
CA ILE A 116 -3.61 -3.59 9.55
C ILE A 116 -3.07 -3.71 8.11
N GLY A 117 -2.36 -2.70 7.64
CA GLY A 117 -1.68 -2.68 6.34
C GLY A 117 -0.74 -3.89 6.19
N ALA A 118 0.14 -4.08 7.17
CA ALA A 118 1.10 -5.18 7.18
C ALA A 118 0.42 -6.55 7.23
N PHE A 119 -0.60 -6.70 8.09
CA PHE A 119 -1.35 -7.95 8.22
C PHE A 119 -1.99 -8.36 6.90
N PHE A 120 -2.70 -7.45 6.23
CA PHE A 120 -3.32 -7.74 4.95
C PHE A 120 -2.31 -7.96 3.82
N SER A 121 -1.22 -7.19 3.77
CA SER A 121 -0.15 -7.41 2.79
C SER A 121 0.52 -8.77 2.97
N LEU A 122 0.70 -9.26 4.20
CA LEU A 122 1.24 -10.60 4.47
C LEU A 122 0.30 -11.70 3.97
N ILE A 123 -1.02 -11.56 4.16
CA ILE A 123 -2.01 -12.49 3.60
C ILE A 123 -1.89 -12.51 2.07
N GLY A 124 -1.88 -11.35 1.44
CA GLY A 124 -1.76 -11.20 -0.01
C GLY A 124 -0.48 -11.84 -0.56
N CYS A 125 0.68 -11.53 0.02
CA CYS A 125 1.96 -12.11 -0.41
C CYS A 125 2.00 -13.63 -0.19
N SER A 126 1.42 -14.14 0.89
CA SER A 126 1.37 -15.59 1.15
C SER A 126 0.52 -16.33 0.12
N LEU A 127 -0.62 -15.74 -0.29
CA LEU A 127 -1.48 -16.28 -1.33
C LEU A 127 -0.80 -16.22 -2.71
N LEU A 128 -0.15 -15.10 -3.04
CA LEU A 128 0.62 -14.95 -4.26
C LEU A 128 1.71 -16.02 -4.37
N LEU A 129 2.51 -16.19 -3.31
CA LEU A 129 3.56 -17.20 -3.24
C LEU A 129 2.98 -18.62 -3.42
N THR A 130 1.90 -18.94 -2.71
CA THR A 130 1.23 -20.24 -2.83
C THR A 130 0.71 -20.48 -4.24
N GLY A 131 0.13 -19.45 -4.87
CA GLY A 131 -0.39 -19.51 -6.23
C GLY A 131 0.69 -19.72 -7.28
N LEU A 132 1.86 -19.09 -7.09
CA LEU A 132 3.02 -19.28 -7.96
C LEU A 132 3.64 -20.67 -7.80
N ILE A 133 3.81 -21.15 -6.57
CA ILE A 133 4.34 -22.50 -6.29
C ILE A 133 3.45 -23.58 -6.92
N ARG A 134 2.13 -23.43 -6.85
CA ARG A 134 1.17 -24.38 -7.45
C ARG A 134 1.11 -24.32 -8.98
N ALA A 135 1.67 -23.30 -9.60
CA ALA A 135 1.72 -23.15 -11.05
C ALA A 135 2.97 -23.78 -11.67
N LEU A 136 3.95 -24.19 -10.85
CA LEU A 136 5.10 -25.00 -11.24
C LEU A 136 4.72 -26.49 -11.32
#